data_AF-A0A0M8RR04-F1
#
_entry.id   AF-A0A0M8RR04-F1
#
_cell.length_a   1.000
_cell.length_b   1.000
_cell.length_c   1.000
_cell.angle_alpha   90.00
_cell.angle_beta   90.00
_cell.angle_gamma   90.00
#
_symmetry.space_group_name_H-M   'P 1'
#
loop_
_entity.id
_entity.type
_entity.pdbx_description
1 polymer ?
#
loop_
_entity_poly.entity_id
_entity_poly.type
_entity_poly.pdbx_seq_one_letter_code
_entity_poly.pdbx_strand_id
1 'polypeptide(L)'
;MKARIVEAQADLFEVGVLSQTAEVESVPMDRLLADPSGPPLIVVGGLLDAERLVDMRKLSSALARSRVAVIAVPPFTDLDLGRYFKTPVQLGARRRAADSVARITDGALEEVLGGGVKVRSDHFFDTALGAGVLAVDAQNKPVLLRYQATNTAGPVFFSALQLLTYTALTDEAHRQSLLGHLLSWTPSVTAEARETARQPPHPPKAETVGEGVLVPVALLLAASGPQTAELLRSRAGALLGVDLSANDVGRALEELTRQGLAASGASAPSDRGALVRFLEQRGMHPYLRELGALLASEETTT
;
A
#
# COMPACT_ATOMS: atom_id res chain seq x y z
N MET A 1 -0.02 -26.26 -3.20
CA MET A 1 0.23 -24.87 -3.66
C MET A 1 1.45 -24.88 -4.56
N LYS A 2 1.64 -23.90 -5.45
CA LYS A 2 2.82 -23.82 -6.33
C LYS A 2 3.61 -22.55 -6.04
N ALA A 3 4.93 -22.62 -6.15
CA ALA A 3 5.83 -21.48 -6.00
C ALA A 3 6.97 -21.58 -7.01
N ARG A 4 7.49 -20.45 -7.45
CA ARG A 4 8.74 -20.38 -8.21
C ARG A 4 9.86 -19.82 -7.36
N ILE A 5 11.09 -20.20 -7.68
CA ILE A 5 12.31 -19.58 -7.16
C ILE A 5 13.26 -19.27 -8.31
N VAL A 6 14.14 -18.29 -8.11
CA VAL A 6 15.33 -18.12 -8.96
C VAL A 6 16.27 -19.31 -8.72
N GLU A 7 16.77 -19.91 -9.79
CA GLU A 7 17.63 -21.11 -9.77
C GLU A 7 18.86 -20.98 -8.87
N ALA A 8 19.46 -19.79 -8.78
CA ALA A 8 20.58 -19.50 -7.88
C ALA A 8 20.27 -19.76 -6.39
N GLN A 9 18.99 -19.94 -6.03
CA GLN A 9 18.53 -20.23 -4.67
C GLN A 9 18.24 -21.72 -4.43
N ALA A 10 18.32 -22.58 -5.46
CA ALA A 10 17.78 -23.94 -5.40
C ALA A 10 18.38 -24.80 -4.28
N ASP A 11 19.66 -24.59 -3.97
CA ASP A 11 20.38 -25.33 -2.94
C ASP A 11 20.25 -24.73 -1.52
N LEU A 12 19.48 -23.65 -1.35
CA LEU A 12 19.27 -23.03 -0.04
C LEU A 12 18.40 -23.92 0.86
N PHE A 13 18.73 -23.94 2.14
CA PHE A 13 17.96 -24.67 3.16
C PHE A 13 16.48 -24.25 3.16
N GLU A 14 16.22 -22.95 3.01
CA GLU A 14 14.88 -22.35 2.97
C GLU A 14 14.01 -22.93 1.84
N VAL A 15 14.61 -23.29 0.70
CA VAL A 15 13.91 -23.93 -0.42
C VAL A 15 13.50 -25.36 -0.07
N GLY A 16 14.33 -26.07 0.71
CA GLY A 16 13.97 -27.36 1.28
C GLY A 16 12.74 -27.28 2.18
N VAL A 17 12.64 -26.23 3.01
CA VAL A 17 11.46 -25.97 3.86
C VAL A 17 10.23 -25.60 3.03
N LEU A 18 10.39 -24.74 2.02
CA LEU A 18 9.32 -24.34 1.10
C LEU A 18 8.70 -25.55 0.39
N SER A 19 9.54 -26.50 -0.02
CA SER A 19 9.13 -27.71 -0.76
C SER A 19 8.19 -28.63 0.02
N GLN A 20 8.12 -28.48 1.35
CA GLN A 20 7.16 -29.21 2.18
C GLN A 20 5.76 -28.60 2.18
N THR A 21 5.64 -27.32 1.79
CA THR A 21 4.38 -26.57 1.78
C THR A 21 3.87 -26.33 0.36
N ALA A 22 4.77 -26.25 -0.62
CA ALA A 22 4.43 -25.99 -2.01
C ALA A 22 5.29 -26.80 -2.98
N GLU A 23 4.73 -27.09 -4.15
CA GLU A 23 5.46 -27.56 -5.31
C GLU A 23 6.34 -26.42 -5.83
N VAL A 24 7.66 -26.61 -5.78
CA VAL A 24 8.65 -25.58 -6.13
C VAL A 24 9.20 -25.82 -7.52
N GLU A 25 9.09 -24.80 -8.37
CA GLU A 25 9.74 -24.75 -9.68
C GLU A 25 10.96 -23.83 -9.62
N SER A 26 12.14 -24.37 -9.89
CA SER A 26 13.39 -23.62 -10.03
C SER A 26 13.52 -23.09 -11.46
N VAL A 27 13.69 -21.77 -11.61
CA VAL A 27 13.70 -21.12 -12.93
C VAL A 27 14.92 -20.19 -13.06
N PRO A 28 15.69 -20.27 -14.16
CA PRO A 28 16.76 -19.32 -14.44
C PRO A 28 16.24 -17.88 -14.55
N MET A 29 17.05 -16.91 -14.12
CA MET A 29 16.71 -15.48 -14.15
C MET A 29 16.28 -15.01 -15.56
N ASP A 30 17.01 -15.41 -16.59
CA ASP A 30 16.73 -15.00 -17.98
C ASP A 30 15.37 -15.50 -18.46
N ARG A 31 14.97 -16.70 -18.03
CA ARG A 31 13.66 -17.27 -18.36
C ARG A 31 12.53 -16.55 -17.62
N LEU A 32 12.74 -16.19 -16.36
CA LEU A 32 11.77 -15.37 -15.60
C LEU A 32 11.60 -13.97 -16.18
N LEU A 33 12.65 -13.39 -16.78
CA LEU A 33 12.58 -12.11 -17.47
C LEU A 33 11.86 -12.22 -18.82
N ALA A 34 12.07 -13.31 -19.55
CA ALA A 34 11.42 -13.56 -20.83
C ALA A 34 9.92 -13.90 -20.67
N ASP A 35 9.57 -14.73 -19.70
CA ASP A 35 8.20 -15.11 -19.36
C ASP A 35 7.98 -15.06 -17.84
N PRO A 36 7.51 -13.92 -17.29
CA PRO A 36 7.32 -13.77 -15.86
C PRO A 36 6.02 -14.43 -15.37
N SER A 37 5.14 -14.87 -16.27
CA SER A 37 3.82 -15.38 -15.92
C SER A 37 3.90 -16.70 -15.12
N GLY A 38 2.92 -16.97 -14.27
CA GLY A 38 2.88 -18.21 -13.47
C GLY A 38 2.68 -17.96 -11.96
N PRO A 39 2.99 -18.95 -11.10
CA PRO A 39 2.76 -18.87 -9.67
C PRO A 39 3.66 -17.82 -9.00
N PRO A 40 3.38 -17.43 -7.74
CA PRO A 40 4.18 -16.47 -7.00
C PRO A 40 5.67 -16.85 -6.94
N LEU A 41 6.53 -15.84 -6.97
CA LEU A 41 7.97 -15.99 -6.86
C LEU A 41 8.41 -15.78 -5.41
N ILE A 42 9.12 -16.75 -4.84
CA ILE A 42 9.81 -16.61 -3.56
C ILE A 42 11.24 -16.10 -3.79
N VAL A 43 11.59 -15.04 -3.05
CA VAL A 43 12.93 -14.48 -3.02
C VAL A 43 13.45 -14.55 -1.58
N VAL A 44 14.43 -15.42 -1.36
CA VAL A 44 15.16 -15.51 -0.10
C VAL A 44 16.16 -14.36 -0.07
N GLY A 45 16.20 -13.60 1.02
CA GLY A 45 17.01 -12.39 1.14
C GLY A 45 18.51 -12.62 0.94
N GLY A 46 19.01 -13.84 1.13
CA GLY A 46 20.39 -14.23 0.81
C GLY A 46 20.75 -14.10 -0.67
N LEU A 47 19.78 -14.08 -1.59
CA LEU A 47 19.99 -13.78 -3.02
C LEU A 47 20.29 -12.30 -3.28
N LEU A 48 19.87 -11.40 -2.37
CA LEU A 48 19.91 -9.97 -2.58
C LEU A 48 21.27 -9.40 -2.20
N ASP A 49 22.14 -9.25 -3.20
CA ASP A 49 23.44 -8.60 -3.09
C ASP A 49 23.56 -7.40 -4.05
N ALA A 50 24.68 -6.68 -4.00
CA ALA A 50 24.89 -5.50 -4.84
C ALA A 50 24.97 -5.85 -6.34
N GLU A 51 25.50 -7.02 -6.70
CA GLU A 51 25.68 -7.47 -8.09
C GLU A 51 24.34 -7.81 -8.75
N ARG A 52 23.38 -8.32 -7.97
CA ARG A 52 22.03 -8.68 -8.43
C ARG A 52 21.05 -7.52 -8.46
N LEU A 53 21.42 -6.33 -7.99
CA LEU A 53 20.51 -5.19 -7.86
C LEU A 53 19.79 -4.84 -9.17
N VAL A 54 20.53 -4.76 -10.28
CA VAL A 54 19.98 -4.36 -11.58
C VAL A 54 18.99 -5.39 -12.09
N ASP A 55 19.33 -6.67 -11.99
CA ASP A 55 18.51 -7.76 -12.51
C ASP A 55 17.26 -7.97 -11.66
N MET A 56 17.38 -7.90 -10.34
CA MET A 56 16.23 -7.94 -9.44
C MET A 56 15.25 -6.78 -9.68
N ARG A 57 15.76 -5.57 -9.98
CA ARG A 57 14.91 -4.42 -10.35
C ARG A 57 14.16 -4.66 -11.66
N LYS A 58 14.81 -5.28 -12.65
CA LYS A 58 14.17 -5.63 -13.93
C LYS A 58 13.10 -6.71 -13.70
N LEU A 59 13.46 -7.77 -12.97
CA LEU A 59 12.58 -8.90 -12.67
C LEU A 59 11.36 -8.46 -11.88
N SER A 60 11.55 -7.70 -10.78
CA SER A 60 10.45 -7.15 -9.98
C SER A 60 9.47 -6.35 -10.83
N SER A 61 9.98 -5.53 -11.75
CA SER A 61 9.12 -4.76 -12.66
C SER A 61 8.37 -5.64 -13.66
N ALA A 62 9.01 -6.71 -14.15
CA ALA A 62 8.40 -7.66 -15.07
C ALA A 62 7.26 -8.45 -14.40
N LEU A 63 7.52 -8.98 -13.20
CA LEU A 63 6.53 -9.71 -12.40
C LEU A 63 5.33 -8.84 -12.02
N ALA A 64 5.57 -7.59 -11.61
CA ALA A 64 4.51 -6.64 -11.28
C ALA A 64 3.57 -6.37 -12.47
N ARG A 65 4.12 -6.23 -13.68
CA ARG A 65 3.34 -6.07 -14.93
C ARG A 65 2.59 -7.34 -15.30
N SER A 66 3.20 -8.51 -15.12
CA SER A 66 2.59 -9.82 -15.36
C SER A 66 1.63 -10.27 -14.26
N ARG A 67 1.32 -9.40 -13.28
CA ARG A 67 0.39 -9.66 -12.18
C ARG A 67 0.81 -10.83 -11.28
N VAL A 68 2.10 -11.06 -11.14
CA VAL A 68 2.65 -12.13 -10.30
C VAL A 68 3.08 -11.56 -8.96
N ALA A 69 2.68 -12.22 -7.87
CA ALA A 69 3.14 -11.88 -6.54
C ALA A 69 4.60 -12.28 -6.33
N VAL A 70 5.34 -11.44 -5.62
CA VAL A 70 6.66 -11.75 -5.10
C VAL A 70 6.58 -11.80 -3.59
N ILE A 71 7.21 -12.80 -2.97
CA ILE A 71 7.29 -12.89 -1.50
C ILE A 71 8.77 -12.90 -1.14
N ALA A 72 9.24 -11.79 -0.58
CA ALA A 72 10.60 -11.62 -0.09
C ALA A 72 10.66 -12.02 1.39
N VAL A 73 11.54 -12.97 1.71
CA VAL A 73 11.65 -13.58 3.05
C VAL A 73 13.10 -13.52 3.57
N PRO A 74 13.33 -13.52 4.90
CA PRO A 74 14.66 -13.61 5.47
C PRO A 74 15.42 -14.89 5.03
N PRO A 75 16.75 -14.96 5.25
CA PRO A 75 17.58 -13.99 5.97
C PRO A 75 17.86 -12.71 5.19
N PHE A 76 17.84 -11.56 5.89
CA PHE A 76 18.29 -10.27 5.36
C PHE A 76 19.63 -9.86 5.99
N THR A 77 20.47 -9.17 5.22
CA THR A 77 21.80 -8.67 5.64
C THR A 77 21.77 -7.16 5.85
N ASP A 78 20.82 -6.68 6.67
CA ASP A 78 20.57 -5.24 6.93
C ASP A 78 20.46 -4.40 5.64
N LEU A 79 19.72 -4.93 4.67
CA LEU A 79 19.57 -4.39 3.32
C LEU A 79 18.43 -3.38 3.23
N ASP A 80 18.59 -2.40 2.34
CA ASP A 80 17.48 -1.59 1.83
C ASP A 80 16.78 -2.33 0.69
N LEU A 81 15.79 -3.16 1.06
CA LEU A 81 14.99 -3.95 0.14
C LEU A 81 14.30 -3.07 -0.91
N GLY A 82 14.02 -1.82 -0.55
CA GLY A 82 13.38 -0.86 -1.44
C GLY A 82 14.13 -0.64 -2.75
N ARG A 83 15.46 -0.76 -2.73
CA ARG A 83 16.31 -0.62 -3.92
C ARG A 83 16.08 -1.71 -4.95
N TYR A 84 15.84 -2.94 -4.49
CA TYR A 84 15.65 -4.13 -5.34
C TYR A 84 14.25 -4.15 -5.96
N PHE A 85 13.25 -3.72 -5.20
CA PHE A 85 11.84 -3.80 -5.59
C PHE A 85 11.23 -2.43 -5.97
N LYS A 86 12.07 -1.40 -6.09
CA LYS A 86 11.70 -0.04 -6.53
C LYS A 86 10.58 0.61 -5.69
N THR A 87 10.64 0.47 -4.38
CA THR A 87 9.71 1.19 -3.50
C THR A 87 9.99 2.71 -3.55
N PRO A 88 8.97 3.56 -3.35
CA PRO A 88 9.14 5.02 -3.43
C PRO A 88 9.91 5.62 -2.26
N VAL A 89 9.99 4.89 -1.14
CA VAL A 89 10.76 5.26 0.05
C VAL A 89 11.66 4.10 0.46
N GLN A 90 12.64 4.40 1.30
CA GLN A 90 13.53 3.39 1.87
C GLN A 90 12.72 2.30 2.60
N LEU A 91 13.16 1.05 2.43
CA LEU A 91 12.61 -0.11 3.12
C LEU A 91 13.77 -0.92 3.69
N GLY A 92 14.27 -0.48 4.85
CA GLY A 92 15.38 -1.12 5.53
C GLY A 92 14.92 -2.31 6.36
N ALA A 93 15.46 -3.50 6.12
CA ALA A 93 15.34 -4.60 7.06
C ALA A 93 16.34 -4.36 8.22
N ARG A 94 15.84 -4.25 9.45
CA ARG A 94 16.67 -4.00 10.65
C ARG A 94 16.64 -5.20 11.57
N ARG A 95 17.81 -5.71 11.94
CA ARG A 95 17.93 -6.77 12.97
C ARG A 95 17.49 -6.31 14.34
N ARG A 96 16.96 -7.27 15.11
CA ARG A 96 16.62 -7.13 16.53
C ARG A 96 16.70 -8.48 17.25
N ALA A 97 16.45 -8.47 18.55
CA ALA A 97 16.23 -9.70 19.31
C ALA A 97 15.03 -10.47 18.73
N ALA A 98 15.09 -11.80 18.80
CA ALA A 98 14.02 -12.65 18.30
C ALA A 98 12.69 -12.34 19.03
N ASP A 99 11.65 -12.06 18.25
CA ASP A 99 10.26 -12.01 18.71
C ASP A 99 9.47 -13.12 18.01
N SER A 100 8.32 -13.50 18.53
CA SER A 100 7.48 -14.59 18.00
C SER A 100 6.04 -14.20 17.75
N VAL A 101 5.59 -13.03 18.21
CA VAL A 101 4.18 -12.64 18.09
C VAL A 101 4.06 -11.46 17.15
N ALA A 102 3.31 -11.65 16.07
CA ALA A 102 2.91 -10.56 15.19
C ALA A 102 1.39 -10.43 15.20
N ARG A 103 0.91 -9.21 15.43
CA ARG A 103 -0.50 -8.85 15.36
C ARG A 103 -0.85 -8.51 13.91
N ILE A 104 -1.90 -9.13 13.39
CA ILE A 104 -2.41 -8.82 12.06
C ILE A 104 -3.15 -7.49 12.10
N THR A 105 -2.94 -6.65 11.09
CA THR A 105 -3.56 -5.32 10.97
C THR A 105 -4.47 -5.19 9.75
N ASP A 106 -4.37 -6.13 8.80
CA ASP A 106 -5.21 -6.18 7.61
C ASP A 106 -6.44 -7.06 7.88
N GLY A 107 -7.64 -6.51 7.67
CA GLY A 107 -8.89 -7.20 8.01
C GLY A 107 -9.12 -8.48 7.19
N ALA A 108 -8.73 -8.52 5.91
CA ALA A 108 -8.87 -9.72 5.10
C ALA A 108 -7.91 -10.83 5.54
N LEU A 109 -6.70 -10.45 5.99
CA LEU A 109 -5.76 -11.39 6.56
C LEU A 109 -6.19 -11.86 7.96
N GLU A 110 -6.80 -10.97 8.75
CA GLU A 110 -7.34 -11.28 10.08
C GLU A 110 -8.49 -12.28 10.03
N GLU A 111 -9.37 -12.20 9.03
CA GLU A 111 -10.44 -13.19 8.81
C GLU A 111 -9.89 -14.61 8.57
N VAL A 112 -8.70 -14.73 7.96
CA VAL A 112 -8.10 -16.01 7.59
C VAL A 112 -7.20 -16.55 8.70
N LEU A 113 -6.41 -15.70 9.34
CA LEU A 113 -5.36 -16.09 10.29
C LEU A 113 -5.71 -15.77 11.76
N GLY A 114 -6.81 -15.06 12.00
CA GLY A 114 -7.13 -14.45 13.29
C GLY A 114 -6.34 -13.16 13.55
N GLY A 115 -6.50 -12.59 14.74
CA GLY A 115 -5.89 -11.30 15.12
C GLY A 115 -4.36 -11.32 15.29
N GLY A 116 -3.72 -12.49 15.19
CA GLY A 116 -2.27 -12.59 15.33
C GLY A 116 -1.70 -13.92 14.86
N VAL A 117 -0.42 -13.91 14.49
CA VAL A 117 0.36 -15.07 14.08
C VAL A 117 1.55 -15.24 15.01
N LYS A 118 1.83 -16.49 15.35
CA LYS A 118 2.99 -16.86 16.17
C LYS A 118 4.12 -17.39 15.29
N VAL A 119 4.88 -16.50 14.67
CA VAL A 119 6.02 -16.84 13.82
C VAL A 119 7.21 -15.99 14.23
N ARG A 120 8.38 -16.64 14.37
CA ARG A 120 9.60 -15.94 14.77
C ARG A 120 9.95 -14.83 13.77
N SER A 121 10.34 -13.67 14.27
CA SER A 121 10.99 -12.60 13.51
C SER A 121 12.26 -12.14 14.22
N ASP A 122 13.34 -12.03 13.45
CA ASP A 122 14.60 -11.43 13.92
C ASP A 122 14.82 -10.04 13.29
N HIS A 123 13.87 -9.59 12.47
CA HIS A 123 13.91 -8.31 11.78
C HIS A 123 12.59 -7.57 11.92
N PHE A 124 12.64 -6.25 11.70
CA PHE A 124 11.48 -5.44 11.31
C PHE A 124 11.83 -4.57 10.11
N PHE A 125 10.82 -3.96 9.53
CA PHE A 125 10.98 -3.00 8.44
C PHE A 125 10.95 -1.57 8.97
N ASP A 126 12.05 -0.86 8.76
CA ASP A 126 12.18 0.57 8.98
C ASP A 126 11.83 1.30 7.69
N THR A 127 10.63 1.87 7.65
CA THR A 127 10.07 2.50 6.45
C THR A 127 9.01 3.54 6.79
N ALA A 128 8.86 4.53 5.92
CA ALA A 128 7.75 5.47 5.95
C ALA A 128 6.49 4.94 5.22
N LEU A 129 6.55 3.73 4.64
CA LEU A 129 5.37 3.07 4.06
C LEU A 129 4.39 2.67 5.17
N GLY A 130 3.42 3.54 5.46
CA GLY A 130 2.28 3.18 6.33
C GLY A 130 1.21 2.37 5.60
N ALA A 131 1.06 2.59 4.29
CA ALA A 131 0.10 1.85 3.47
C ALA A 131 0.60 0.42 3.18
N GLY A 132 -0.28 -0.56 3.31
CA GLY A 132 0.03 -1.96 3.03
C GLY A 132 0.70 -2.72 4.17
N VAL A 133 0.75 -2.16 5.39
CA VAL A 133 1.16 -2.92 6.58
C VAL A 133 0.11 -4.00 6.87
N LEU A 134 0.53 -5.26 6.85
CA LEU A 134 -0.35 -6.41 7.09
C LEU A 134 -0.18 -6.98 8.50
N ALA A 135 1.02 -6.87 9.08
CA ALA A 135 1.28 -7.28 10.44
C ALA A 135 2.37 -6.44 11.10
N VAL A 136 2.23 -6.26 12.42
CA VAL A 136 3.18 -5.56 13.28
C VAL A 136 3.55 -6.43 14.48
N ASP A 137 4.71 -6.20 15.08
CA ASP A 137 5.10 -6.86 16.34
C ASP A 137 4.56 -6.15 17.60
N ALA A 138 5.03 -6.59 18.77
CA ALA A 138 4.67 -6.03 20.07
C ALA A 138 5.07 -4.55 20.25
N GLN A 139 6.08 -4.07 19.53
CA GLN A 139 6.50 -2.66 19.53
C GLN A 139 5.85 -1.85 18.40
N ASN A 140 4.81 -2.41 17.75
CA ASN A 140 4.14 -1.84 16.57
C ASN A 140 5.11 -1.56 15.40
N LYS A 141 6.23 -2.28 15.28
CA LYS A 141 7.06 -2.19 14.07
C LYS A 141 6.52 -3.13 13.00
N PRO A 142 6.53 -2.73 11.72
CA PRO A 142 6.06 -3.59 10.64
C PRO A 142 6.94 -4.82 10.47
N VAL A 143 6.30 -5.98 10.37
CA VAL A 143 6.97 -7.29 10.13
C VAL A 143 6.41 -8.01 8.91
N LEU A 144 5.26 -7.56 8.37
CA LEU A 144 4.73 -7.99 7.08
C LEU A 144 4.13 -6.79 6.35
N LEU A 145 4.58 -6.55 5.12
CA LEU A 145 4.13 -5.47 4.27
C LEU A 145 3.72 -6.01 2.90
N ARG A 146 2.71 -5.39 2.29
CA ARG A 146 2.35 -5.56 0.88
C ARG A 146 2.57 -4.24 0.15
N TYR A 147 3.58 -4.21 -0.70
CA TYR A 147 3.81 -3.11 -1.62
C TYR A 147 3.25 -3.47 -3.00
N GLN A 148 2.58 -2.51 -3.64
CA GLN A 148 2.12 -2.66 -5.02
C GLN A 148 2.35 -1.32 -5.73
N ALA A 149 3.18 -1.33 -6.77
CA ALA A 149 3.45 -0.11 -7.53
C ALA A 149 2.19 0.36 -8.28
N THR A 150 2.03 1.67 -8.40
CA THR A 150 0.92 2.29 -9.15
C THR A 150 0.89 1.75 -10.59
N ASN A 151 -0.31 1.45 -11.10
CA ASN A 151 -0.55 0.89 -12.44
C ASN A 151 0.04 -0.52 -12.68
N THR A 152 0.41 -1.23 -11.62
CA THR A 152 0.79 -2.65 -11.69
C THR A 152 -0.17 -3.49 -10.86
N ALA A 153 -0.25 -4.79 -11.15
CA ALA A 153 -1.16 -5.70 -10.44
C ALA A 153 -0.42 -6.64 -9.49
N GLY A 154 0.83 -7.00 -9.78
CA GLY A 154 1.60 -7.93 -8.96
C GLY A 154 2.17 -7.25 -7.71
N PRO A 155 1.83 -7.70 -6.49
CA PRO A 155 2.38 -7.15 -5.26
C PRO A 155 3.74 -7.76 -4.93
N VAL A 156 4.50 -7.05 -4.11
CA VAL A 156 5.63 -7.58 -3.37
C VAL A 156 5.23 -7.65 -1.90
N PHE A 157 5.20 -8.85 -1.35
CA PHE A 157 5.09 -9.09 0.07
C PHE A 157 6.48 -9.13 0.69
N PHE A 158 6.75 -8.22 1.61
CA PHE A 158 7.96 -8.23 2.42
C PHE A 158 7.63 -8.84 3.77
N SER A 159 8.21 -9.99 4.07
CA SER A 159 8.03 -10.68 5.35
C SER A 159 9.34 -10.67 6.12
N ALA A 160 9.32 -10.15 7.34
CA ALA A 160 10.40 -10.32 8.33
C ALA A 160 10.19 -11.57 9.20
N LEU A 161 9.04 -12.25 9.04
CA LEU A 161 8.71 -13.51 9.68
C LEU A 161 9.51 -14.64 9.00
N GLN A 162 10.07 -15.53 9.82
CA GLN A 162 10.87 -16.69 9.42
C GLN A 162 9.96 -17.79 8.84
N LEU A 163 9.36 -17.52 7.67
CA LEU A 163 8.39 -18.42 7.04
C LEU A 163 9.01 -19.72 6.53
N LEU A 164 10.32 -19.74 6.26
CA LEU A 164 11.05 -20.85 5.65
C LEU A 164 12.14 -21.41 6.58
N THR A 165 11.97 -21.29 7.89
CA THR A 165 12.91 -21.84 8.88
C THR A 165 12.15 -22.52 10.02
N TYR A 166 12.68 -23.62 10.54
CA TYR A 166 12.14 -24.24 11.75
C TYR A 166 12.73 -23.61 13.00
N THR A 167 11.89 -23.15 13.90
CA THR A 167 12.33 -22.60 15.19
C THR A 167 11.33 -22.92 16.28
N ALA A 168 11.81 -23.11 17.52
CA ALA A 168 10.95 -23.34 18.69
C ALA A 168 10.03 -22.15 19.02
N LEU A 169 10.35 -20.97 18.48
CA LEU A 169 9.58 -19.74 18.64
C LEU A 169 8.47 -19.59 17.59
N THR A 170 8.29 -20.57 16.71
CA THR A 170 7.30 -20.55 15.63
C THR A 170 6.25 -21.63 15.84
N ASP A 171 4.99 -21.23 15.73
CA ASP A 171 3.88 -22.16 15.56
C ASP A 171 3.80 -22.57 14.09
N GLU A 172 3.91 -23.88 13.85
CA GLU A 172 3.97 -24.45 12.52
C GLU A 172 2.66 -24.27 11.72
N ALA A 173 1.51 -24.34 12.38
CA ALA A 173 0.22 -24.15 11.72
C ALA A 173 0.04 -22.69 11.29
N HIS A 174 0.41 -21.74 12.15
CA HIS A 174 0.42 -20.32 11.78
C HIS A 174 1.39 -20.03 10.64
N ARG A 175 2.60 -20.61 10.68
CA ARG A 175 3.60 -20.47 9.61
C ARG A 175 3.08 -20.99 8.26
N GLN A 176 2.55 -22.20 8.24
CA GLN A 176 2.01 -22.83 7.03
C GLN A 176 0.78 -22.09 6.50
N SER A 177 -0.14 -21.67 7.38
CA SER A 177 -1.33 -20.94 6.99
C SER A 177 -0.99 -19.58 6.38
N LEU A 178 -0.08 -18.82 7.01
CA LEU A 178 0.39 -17.54 6.48
C LEU A 178 1.13 -17.70 5.14
N LEU A 179 2.08 -18.63 5.06
CA LEU A 179 2.80 -18.90 3.81
C LEU A 179 1.83 -19.33 2.70
N GLY A 180 0.86 -20.18 3.04
CA GLY A 180 -0.15 -20.65 2.11
C GLY A 180 -1.07 -19.54 1.61
N HIS A 181 -1.46 -18.60 2.48
CA HIS A 181 -2.23 -17.42 2.10
C HIS A 181 -1.45 -16.51 1.14
N LEU A 182 -0.16 -16.28 1.41
CA LEU A 182 0.68 -15.47 0.52
C LEU A 182 0.86 -16.15 -0.85
N LEU A 183 1.04 -17.47 -0.87
CA LEU A 183 1.19 -18.26 -2.10
C LEU A 183 -0.11 -18.45 -2.88
N SER A 184 -1.26 -18.35 -2.23
CA SER A 184 -2.57 -18.40 -2.87
C SER A 184 -3.03 -17.03 -3.36
N TRP A 185 -2.23 -15.98 -3.15
CA TRP A 185 -2.53 -14.67 -3.69
C TRP A 185 -2.74 -14.78 -5.20
N THR A 186 -3.93 -14.36 -5.62
CA THR A 186 -4.27 -14.18 -7.01
C THR A 186 -4.66 -12.72 -7.20
N PRO A 187 -4.39 -12.15 -8.39
CA PRO A 187 -4.95 -10.86 -8.71
C PRO A 187 -6.46 -11.01 -8.63
N SER A 188 -7.07 -10.41 -7.61
CA SER A 188 -8.52 -10.25 -7.57
C SER A 188 -8.91 -9.62 -8.92
N VAL A 189 -10.04 -10.04 -9.50
CA VAL A 189 -10.59 -9.53 -10.78
C VAL A 189 -10.87 -8.00 -10.74
N THR A 190 -10.36 -7.28 -9.75
CA THR A 190 -10.39 -5.83 -9.60
C THR A 190 -9.38 -5.08 -10.48
N ALA A 191 -8.75 -5.73 -11.45
CA ALA A 191 -8.25 -5.02 -12.63
C ALA A 191 -9.45 -4.47 -13.45
N GLU A 192 -10.53 -5.24 -13.54
CA GLU A 192 -11.79 -4.77 -14.11
C GLU A 192 -12.49 -3.84 -13.12
N ALA A 193 -12.50 -4.06 -11.81
CA ALA A 193 -13.12 -3.10 -10.87
C ALA A 193 -12.47 -1.70 -10.86
N ARG A 194 -11.26 -1.51 -11.37
CA ARG A 194 -10.67 -0.17 -11.61
C ARG A 194 -11.04 0.42 -12.98
N GLU A 195 -11.43 -0.42 -13.94
CA GLU A 195 -11.90 -0.04 -15.27
C GLU A 195 -13.44 0.16 -15.29
N THR A 196 -14.19 -0.64 -14.52
CA THR A 196 -15.60 -0.42 -14.15
C THR A 196 -15.77 0.70 -13.11
N ALA A 197 -14.72 1.10 -12.39
CA ALA A 197 -14.70 2.37 -11.65
C ALA A 197 -14.45 3.60 -12.56
N ARG A 198 -14.15 3.37 -13.85
CA ARG A 198 -13.98 4.42 -14.88
C ARG A 198 -15.09 4.45 -15.93
N GLN A 199 -16.08 3.56 -15.85
CA GLN A 199 -17.36 3.72 -16.53
C GLN A 199 -18.46 3.84 -15.47
N PRO A 200 -19.23 4.95 -15.42
CA PRO A 200 -20.28 5.08 -14.44
C PRO A 200 -21.36 4.01 -14.69
N PRO A 201 -21.70 3.18 -13.69
CA PRO A 201 -22.93 2.40 -13.77
C PRO A 201 -24.10 3.38 -13.70
N HIS A 202 -24.95 3.39 -14.72
CA HIS A 202 -26.29 3.95 -14.61
C HIS A 202 -27.09 3.19 -13.54
N PRO A 203 -28.10 3.83 -12.91
CA PRO A 203 -28.02 4.19 -11.50
C PRO A 203 -28.86 3.28 -10.59
N PRO A 204 -28.55 3.24 -9.29
CA PRO A 204 -29.57 3.16 -8.26
C PRO A 204 -29.63 4.48 -7.48
N LYS A 205 -30.82 4.77 -6.99
CA LYS A 205 -31.29 6.08 -6.52
C LYS A 205 -30.46 6.67 -5.36
N ALA A 206 -30.45 8.02 -5.34
CA ALA A 206 -29.91 8.97 -4.37
C ALA A 206 -28.40 9.30 -4.51
N GLU A 207 -28.12 10.35 -5.28
CA GLU A 207 -26.81 10.95 -5.54
C GLU A 207 -26.09 11.30 -4.23
N THR A 208 -25.03 10.56 -3.90
CA THR A 208 -24.01 10.98 -2.93
C THR A 208 -22.86 11.62 -3.71
N VAL A 209 -22.39 12.77 -3.26
CA VAL A 209 -21.32 13.51 -3.93
C VAL A 209 -20.02 12.72 -3.86
N GLY A 210 -19.43 12.40 -5.00
CA GLY A 210 -18.20 11.61 -5.07
C GLY A 210 -17.01 12.31 -4.40
N GLU A 211 -16.10 11.52 -3.81
CA GLU A 211 -14.92 12.06 -3.12
C GLU A 211 -14.01 12.90 -4.02
N GLY A 212 -14.01 12.63 -5.33
CA GLY A 212 -13.28 13.44 -6.34
C GLY A 212 -13.76 14.89 -6.45
N VAL A 213 -14.94 15.21 -5.93
CA VAL A 213 -15.47 16.58 -5.82
C VAL A 213 -15.41 17.06 -4.37
N LEU A 214 -15.78 16.19 -3.43
CA LEU A 214 -15.88 16.54 -2.00
C LEU A 214 -14.53 16.91 -1.39
N VAL A 215 -13.45 16.18 -1.72
CA VAL A 215 -12.12 16.38 -1.14
C VAL A 215 -11.45 17.66 -1.63
N PRO A 216 -11.44 18.00 -2.95
CA PRO A 216 -10.93 19.29 -3.42
C PRO A 216 -11.63 20.50 -2.79
N VAL A 217 -12.96 20.44 -2.64
CA VAL A 217 -13.74 21.52 -2.02
C VAL A 217 -13.40 21.65 -0.53
N ALA A 218 -13.29 20.52 0.19
CA ALA A 218 -12.89 20.52 1.60
C ALA A 218 -11.45 21.05 1.82
N LEU A 219 -10.52 20.71 0.92
CA LEU A 219 -9.13 21.23 0.95
C LEU A 219 -9.09 22.75 0.83
N LEU A 220 -9.81 23.31 -0.14
CA LEU A 220 -9.84 24.75 -0.38
C LEU A 220 -10.51 25.51 0.78
N LEU A 221 -11.58 24.96 1.35
CA LEU A 221 -12.25 25.52 2.53
C LEU A 221 -11.37 25.45 3.79
N ALA A 222 -10.62 24.37 4.00
CA ALA A 222 -9.73 24.23 5.15
C ALA A 222 -8.49 25.14 5.04
N ALA A 223 -8.02 25.40 3.82
CA ALA A 223 -6.86 26.23 3.53
C ALA A 223 -7.16 27.74 3.62
N SER A 224 -8.26 28.19 3.01
CA SER A 224 -8.58 29.62 2.86
C SER A 224 -9.91 30.05 3.47
N GLY A 225 -10.59 29.17 4.20
CA GLY A 225 -11.87 29.49 4.83
C GLY A 225 -13.05 29.56 3.86
N PRO A 226 -14.20 30.07 4.32
CA PRO A 226 -15.43 30.16 3.51
C PRO A 226 -15.23 30.99 2.25
N GLN A 227 -15.64 30.44 1.10
CA GLN A 227 -15.46 31.04 -0.22
C GLN A 227 -16.72 30.85 -1.07
N THR A 228 -16.87 31.67 -2.11
CA THR A 228 -17.95 31.49 -3.09
C THR A 228 -17.71 30.25 -3.96
N ALA A 229 -18.78 29.67 -4.49
CA ALA A 229 -18.69 28.48 -5.33
C ALA A 229 -17.84 28.74 -6.59
N GLU A 230 -17.94 29.94 -7.17
CA GLU A 230 -17.15 30.36 -8.33
C GLU A 230 -15.65 30.40 -8.01
N LEU A 231 -15.28 30.89 -6.83
CA LEU A 231 -13.89 31.00 -6.40
C LEU A 231 -13.30 29.62 -6.09
N LEU A 232 -14.07 28.75 -5.41
CA LEU A 232 -13.70 27.36 -5.16
C LEU A 232 -13.47 26.61 -6.49
N ARG A 233 -14.36 26.80 -7.46
CA ARG A 233 -14.21 26.24 -8.80
C ARG A 233 -12.93 26.71 -9.49
N SER A 234 -12.69 28.02 -9.51
CA SER A 234 -11.52 28.61 -10.14
C SER A 234 -10.22 28.08 -9.51
N ARG A 235 -10.18 28.00 -8.17
CA ARG A 235 -9.01 27.52 -7.43
C ARG A 235 -8.82 26.01 -7.54
N ALA A 236 -9.89 25.22 -7.65
CA ALA A 236 -9.79 23.78 -7.91
C ALA A 236 -9.07 23.51 -9.24
N GLY A 237 -9.41 24.26 -10.29
CA GLY A 237 -8.72 24.16 -11.58
C GLY A 237 -7.27 24.65 -11.50
N ALA A 238 -7.05 25.83 -10.91
CA ALA A 238 -5.74 26.49 -10.91
C ALA A 238 -4.71 25.84 -9.96
N LEU A 239 -5.13 25.41 -8.77
CA LEU A 239 -4.24 24.96 -7.69
C LEU A 239 -4.21 23.44 -7.54
N LEU A 240 -5.31 22.75 -7.88
CA LEU A 240 -5.44 21.30 -7.71
C LEU A 240 -5.48 20.55 -9.05
N GLY A 241 -5.58 21.25 -10.18
CA GLY A 241 -5.72 20.65 -11.51
C GLY A 241 -7.04 19.89 -11.69
N VAL A 242 -8.07 20.22 -10.91
CA VAL A 242 -9.39 19.55 -10.94
C VAL A 242 -10.42 20.48 -11.57
N ASP A 243 -11.02 20.07 -12.68
CA ASP A 243 -12.12 20.80 -13.31
C ASP A 243 -13.45 20.42 -12.64
N LEU A 244 -13.98 21.33 -11.81
CA LEU A 244 -15.26 21.15 -11.13
C LEU A 244 -16.34 21.98 -11.81
N SER A 245 -17.54 21.42 -12.02
CA SER A 245 -18.67 22.25 -12.45
C SER A 245 -19.24 23.05 -11.27
N ALA A 246 -20.01 24.10 -11.56
CA ALA A 246 -20.71 24.86 -10.52
C ALA A 246 -21.70 23.98 -9.73
N ASN A 247 -22.29 22.98 -10.38
CA ASN A 247 -23.19 22.01 -9.75
C ASN A 247 -22.42 21.07 -8.80
N ASP A 248 -21.21 20.66 -9.18
CA ASP A 248 -20.35 19.82 -8.33
C ASP A 248 -19.95 20.53 -7.05
N VAL A 249 -19.54 21.80 -7.15
CA VAL A 249 -19.19 22.63 -5.99
C VAL A 249 -20.42 22.85 -5.09
N GLY A 250 -21.58 23.16 -5.67
CA GLY A 250 -22.83 23.33 -4.92
C GLY A 250 -23.21 22.08 -4.12
N ARG A 251 -23.22 20.92 -4.77
CA ARG A 251 -23.52 19.64 -4.12
C ARG A 251 -22.50 19.29 -3.04
N ALA A 252 -21.21 19.53 -3.27
CA ALA A 252 -20.18 19.29 -2.27
C ALA A 252 -20.33 20.19 -1.04
N LEU A 253 -20.70 21.46 -1.23
CA LEU A 253 -20.98 22.38 -0.12
C LEU A 253 -22.20 21.93 0.68
N GLU A 254 -23.27 21.49 0.02
CA GLU A 254 -24.45 20.92 0.69
C GLU A 254 -24.09 19.69 1.51
N GLU A 255 -23.28 18.78 0.95
CA GLU A 255 -22.86 17.54 1.59
C GLU A 255 -21.90 17.79 2.77
N LEU A 256 -20.93 18.71 2.63
CA LEU A 256 -20.06 19.12 3.74
C LEU A 256 -20.84 19.84 4.84
N THR A 257 -21.88 20.60 4.48
CA THR A 257 -22.77 21.25 5.45
C THR A 257 -23.62 20.22 6.18
N ARG A 258 -24.15 19.21 5.46
CA ARG A 258 -24.88 18.08 6.03
C ARG A 258 -24.03 17.27 7.02
N GLN A 259 -22.73 17.16 6.75
CA GLN A 259 -21.77 16.51 7.64
C GLN A 259 -21.28 17.41 8.79
N GLY A 260 -21.75 18.66 8.87
CA GLY A 260 -21.33 19.63 9.90
C GLY A 260 -19.90 20.14 9.73
N LEU A 261 -19.30 19.95 8.54
CA LEU A 261 -17.93 20.33 8.21
C LEU A 261 -17.85 21.73 7.57
N ALA A 262 -18.87 22.11 6.80
CA ALA A 262 -18.99 23.44 6.21
C ALA A 262 -20.17 24.21 6.79
N ALA A 263 -20.12 25.53 6.68
CA ALA A 263 -21.19 26.40 7.12
C ALA A 263 -22.11 26.75 5.94
N SER A 264 -23.43 26.81 6.18
CA SER A 264 -24.44 27.06 5.15
C SER A 264 -24.41 28.49 4.55
N GLY A 265 -23.40 29.29 4.88
CA GLY A 265 -23.22 30.65 4.38
C GLY A 265 -21.89 31.26 4.83
N ALA A 266 -21.42 32.30 4.12
CA ALA A 266 -20.11 32.94 4.33
C ALA A 266 -19.89 33.53 5.73
N SER A 267 -20.95 33.76 6.51
CA SER A 267 -20.89 34.35 7.87
C SER A 267 -21.17 33.37 9.01
N ALA A 268 -21.42 32.08 8.72
CA ALA A 268 -21.63 31.08 9.76
C ALA A 268 -20.28 30.41 10.12
N PRO A 269 -20.01 30.15 11.41
CA PRO A 269 -18.71 29.61 11.84
C PRO A 269 -18.55 28.18 11.32
N SER A 270 -17.55 27.95 10.46
CA SER A 270 -17.14 26.61 10.05
C SER A 270 -16.18 26.02 11.09
N ASP A 271 -16.37 24.75 11.45
CA ASP A 271 -15.41 24.04 12.29
C ASP A 271 -14.21 23.59 11.43
N ARG A 272 -13.25 24.50 11.28
CA ARG A 272 -11.98 24.21 10.59
C ARG A 272 -11.27 22.99 11.18
N GLY A 273 -11.40 22.74 12.48
CA GLY A 273 -10.81 21.57 13.14
C GLY A 273 -11.46 20.26 12.69
N ALA A 274 -12.77 20.25 12.44
CA ALA A 274 -13.47 19.10 11.87
C ALA A 274 -13.07 18.85 10.40
N LEU A 275 -12.93 19.91 9.59
CA LEU A 275 -12.44 19.80 8.21
C LEU A 275 -11.01 19.26 8.13
N VAL A 276 -10.11 19.73 9.01
CA VAL A 276 -8.72 19.24 9.08
C VAL A 276 -8.68 17.76 9.43
N ARG A 277 -9.45 17.31 10.44
CA ARG A 277 -9.55 15.88 10.80
C ARG A 277 -10.12 15.04 9.67
N PHE A 278 -11.14 15.56 8.97
CA PHE A 278 -11.74 14.92 7.79
C PHE A 278 -10.71 14.69 6.67
N LEU A 279 -9.79 15.64 6.47
CA LEU A 279 -8.71 15.57 5.50
C LEU A 279 -7.54 14.68 5.97
N GLU A 280 -7.23 14.69 7.27
CA GLU A 280 -6.21 13.81 7.87
C GLU A 280 -6.55 12.33 7.74
N GLN A 281 -7.80 11.96 8.01
CA GLN A 281 -8.29 10.59 7.82
C GLN A 281 -8.15 10.10 6.37
N ARG A 282 -8.08 11.04 5.41
CA ARG A 282 -7.89 10.78 3.98
C ARG A 282 -6.45 10.96 3.51
N GLY A 283 -5.51 11.19 4.42
CA GLY A 283 -4.09 11.40 4.11
C GLY A 283 -3.77 12.71 3.37
N MET A 284 -4.68 13.69 3.41
CA MET A 284 -4.56 14.96 2.66
C MET A 284 -3.89 16.09 3.46
N HIS A 285 -3.42 15.82 4.68
CA HIS A 285 -2.78 16.81 5.55
C HIS A 285 -1.51 17.47 4.94
N PRO A 286 -0.62 16.74 4.21
CA PRO A 286 0.51 17.37 3.53
C PRO A 286 0.06 18.39 2.47
N TYR A 287 -0.94 18.04 1.65
CA TYR A 287 -1.51 18.91 0.62
C TYR A 287 -2.16 20.16 1.22
N LEU A 288 -2.87 20.03 2.34
CA LEU A 288 -3.47 21.16 3.04
C LEU A 288 -2.41 22.17 3.51
N ARG A 289 -1.26 21.69 3.99
CA ARG A 289 -0.15 22.54 4.45
C ARG A 289 0.48 23.32 3.29
N GLU A 290 0.74 22.64 2.17
CA GLU A 290 1.31 23.26 0.97
C GLU A 290 0.34 24.28 0.36
N LEU A 291 -0.94 23.93 0.26
CA LEU A 291 -1.99 24.79 -0.25
C LEU A 291 -2.17 26.06 0.61
N GLY A 292 -2.11 25.92 1.94
CA GLY A 292 -2.13 27.07 2.86
C GLY A 292 -0.94 28.01 2.68
N ALA A 293 0.26 27.47 2.40
CA ALA A 293 1.45 28.28 2.12
C ALA A 293 1.34 29.02 0.77
N LEU A 294 0.81 28.37 -0.26
CA LEU A 294 0.58 28.98 -1.57
C LEU A 294 -0.45 30.10 -1.51
N LEU A 295 -1.57 29.88 -0.82
CA LEU A 295 -2.64 30.89 -0.69
C LEU A 295 -2.20 32.09 0.15
N ALA A 296 -1.38 31.88 1.19
CA ALA A 296 -0.77 32.98 1.95
C ALA A 296 0.22 33.82 1.11
N SER A 297 0.87 33.22 0.12
CA SER A 297 1.78 33.93 -0.79
C SER A 297 1.05 34.73 -1.88
N GLU A 298 -0.15 34.31 -2.30
CA GLU A 298 -0.99 35.09 -3.24
C GLU A 298 -1.54 36.37 -2.58
N GLU A 299 -1.96 36.29 -1.31
CA GLU A 299 -2.52 37.42 -0.55
C GLU A 299 -1.49 38.52 -0.19
N THR A 300 -0.18 38.25 -0.32
CA THR A 300 0.90 39.22 -0.07
C THR A 300 1.38 39.95 -1.33
N THR A 301 0.87 39.56 -2.50
CA THR A 301 1.22 40.14 -3.82
C THR A 301 0.13 41.01 -4.46
N THR A 302 -0.97 41.25 -3.75
CA THR A 302 -2.05 42.19 -4.11
C THR A 302 -2.16 43.30 -3.09
#